data_AF-A0A7C4F7E4-F1
#
_entry.id   AF-A0A7C4F7E4-F1
#
_cell.length_a   1.000
_cell.length_b   1.000
_cell.length_c   1.000
_cell.angle_alpha   90.00
_cell.angle_beta   90.00
_cell.angle_gamma   90.00
#
_symmetry.space_group_name_H-M   'P 1'
#
loop_
_entity.id
_entity.type
_entity.pdbx_description
1 polymer ?
#
loop_
_entity_poly.entity_id
_entity_poly.type
_entity_poly.pdbx_seq_one_letter_code
_entity_poly.pdbx_strand_id
1 'polypeptide(L)'
;MDDNNSFLTNYADNMGPETAPGPGYKYEEKSGFKKPPDRSGGSSPSRRAPRYLVPAAVAAGALLIAAAILVIALSGGGVKVLDFTGWSLNDAQLWASSNGVLLKTDSRYDDKYENGKVISQDVPAGSTVRKGDFLTLSVSLGHDPSVTLPLPDIMSMTMDEVQKWADDNFMTKVRITAEYSDSVPSGRVIRYEINDSAVAGKVRRDTPVYVIVSKGPKDAASVLVTVPDFKTMSVSECYIFAKENGITLFVAEQYDDYVPKGTVISQSVKATEKVSKGSEIKIIVSKGKMITVPDFSRYTKDEAASVAASLGIPAAVIEKYSGKKAGAFISQSLEADSVYREGDYLELYYSLGNTVAVSSYVGQTRDSIESWAAALNAQGAGITIKVTTTVSNSPKGVIIHQDPANKTVSVKSTIKITVSTGKIVYVPDFVDGTAGPNRGYDTAVTREEAIEMCESLGLIPVFVKESSPGRLPDEVWYQSLPAGSETSAGASVTLKYTPGAVFSVPDFTGMTKAEIISAGYGAKFTVIYAEYGSYVAGQEGRVIEQSVLPGRTAAAGSKVTVYLGPEY
;
A
#
# COMPACT_ATOMS: atom_id res chain seq x y z
N MET A 1 49.33 -24.55 15.18
CA MET A 1 49.04 -24.19 13.79
C MET A 1 48.30 -22.86 13.75
N ASP A 2 48.91 -21.70 13.82
CA ASP A 2 50.19 -21.23 14.36
C ASP A 2 50.02 -19.72 14.57
N ASP A 3 50.83 -19.22 15.49
CA ASP A 3 50.89 -17.88 16.07
C ASP A 3 50.96 -16.71 15.06
N ASN A 4 50.43 -15.53 15.42
CA ASN A 4 51.26 -14.43 15.96
C ASN A 4 50.58 -13.04 16.01
N ASN A 5 50.74 -12.39 17.16
CA ASN A 5 50.65 -10.94 17.40
C ASN A 5 51.86 -10.20 16.79
N SER A 6 51.70 -8.93 16.35
CA SER A 6 52.70 -7.82 16.46
C SER A 6 52.14 -6.57 15.75
N PHE A 7 51.81 -5.46 16.41
CA PHE A 7 52.66 -4.31 16.75
C PHE A 7 53.74 -3.91 15.70
N LEU A 8 53.56 -2.70 15.13
CA LEU A 8 54.51 -1.72 14.55
C LEU A 8 55.41 -2.10 13.35
N THR A 9 55.25 -1.36 12.24
CA THR A 9 56.28 -0.73 11.35
C THR A 9 55.57 -0.16 10.09
N ASN A 10 55.57 1.15 9.81
CA ASN A 10 56.58 2.04 9.21
C ASN A 10 56.61 2.11 7.66
N TYR A 11 56.34 3.33 7.18
CA TYR A 11 57.02 4.08 6.11
C TYR A 11 56.89 3.73 4.61
N ALA A 12 56.67 4.83 3.86
CA ALA A 12 57.07 5.15 2.50
C ALA A 12 56.22 4.62 1.33
N ASP A 13 55.39 5.50 0.76
CA ASP A 13 55.54 5.88 -0.65
C ASP A 13 54.69 7.10 -1.03
N ASN A 14 55.39 8.15 -1.46
CA ASN A 14 55.11 9.04 -2.61
C ASN A 14 55.44 10.51 -2.33
N MET A 15 56.55 10.92 -2.97
CA MET A 15 57.01 12.30 -3.12
C MET A 15 56.28 13.05 -4.26
N GLY A 16 55.87 14.29 -3.97
CA GLY A 16 55.96 15.48 -4.83
C GLY A 16 54.81 15.79 -5.83
N PRO A 17 54.68 17.04 -6.34
CA PRO A 17 55.49 18.24 -6.07
C PRO A 17 54.72 19.53 -5.66
N GLU A 18 55.53 20.48 -5.17
CA GLU A 18 55.43 21.95 -5.02
C GLU A 18 54.15 22.73 -5.41
N THR A 19 53.76 23.68 -4.54
CA THR A 19 53.73 25.15 -4.81
C THR A 19 53.29 25.96 -3.56
N ALA A 20 53.85 27.16 -3.42
CA ALA A 20 53.76 28.10 -2.27
C ALA A 20 52.34 28.68 -2.00
N PRO A 21 52.06 29.27 -0.81
CA PRO A 21 52.36 30.70 -0.57
C PRO A 21 52.76 31.07 0.90
N GLY A 22 53.42 32.22 1.08
CA GLY A 22 53.66 32.87 2.39
C GLY A 22 52.57 33.89 2.77
N PRO A 23 52.81 34.86 3.68
CA PRO A 23 53.72 34.85 4.83
C PRO A 23 52.95 34.94 6.17
N GLY A 24 53.46 34.26 7.22
CA GLY A 24 52.93 34.36 8.58
C GLY A 24 53.68 35.40 9.41
N TYR A 25 52.93 36.31 10.04
CA TYR A 25 53.47 37.19 11.08
C TYR A 25 53.56 36.41 12.40
N LYS A 26 54.78 36.19 12.90
CA LYS A 26 55.07 35.71 14.26
C LYS A 26 55.80 36.82 15.01
N TYR A 27 55.27 37.22 16.16
CA TYR A 27 55.95 38.10 17.11
C TYR A 27 56.97 37.28 17.92
N GLU A 28 58.26 37.60 17.80
CA GLU A 28 59.33 37.15 18.71
C GLU A 28 59.39 38.11 19.91
N GLU A 29 59.31 37.59 21.14
CA GLU A 29 59.88 38.25 22.32
C GLU A 29 61.00 37.37 22.87
N LYS A 30 62.24 37.87 22.80
CA LYS A 30 63.42 37.26 23.43
C LYS A 30 63.69 37.93 24.77
N SER A 31 63.73 37.11 25.81
CA SER A 31 64.12 37.42 27.19
C SER A 31 65.54 38.02 27.26
N GLY A 32 65.67 39.19 27.88
CA GLY A 32 66.91 39.95 28.05
C GLY A 32 67.50 39.92 29.46
N PHE A 33 67.38 38.81 30.20
CA PHE A 33 67.97 38.68 31.53
C PHE A 33 69.48 38.37 31.45
N LYS A 34 70.33 39.32 31.85
CA LYS A 34 71.79 39.12 32.02
C LYS A 34 72.19 39.22 33.50
N LYS A 35 72.70 38.11 34.02
CA LYS A 35 73.24 37.90 35.36
C LYS A 35 74.67 38.50 35.49
N PRO A 36 75.03 39.20 36.58
CA PRO A 36 76.43 39.55 36.88
C PRO A 36 77.14 38.40 37.62
N PRO A 37 78.43 38.11 37.33
CA PRO A 37 79.23 37.16 38.11
C PRO A 37 80.08 37.84 39.22
N ASP A 38 80.59 36.98 40.09
CA ASP A 38 81.18 37.21 41.41
C ASP A 38 82.72 37.44 41.40
N ARG A 39 83.21 37.95 42.54
CA ARG A 39 84.57 38.24 43.05
C ARG A 39 85.80 37.55 42.42
N SER A 40 86.92 38.28 42.34
CA SER A 40 88.12 38.15 43.23
C SER A 40 89.44 38.63 42.59
N GLY A 41 90.27 39.32 43.40
CA GLY A 41 91.74 39.14 43.46
C GLY A 41 92.67 39.93 42.52
N GLY A 42 93.54 40.79 43.10
CA GLY A 42 94.99 40.68 42.82
C GLY A 42 95.75 41.85 42.17
N SER A 43 96.42 42.64 43.03
CA SER A 43 97.80 43.21 42.89
C SER A 43 98.20 44.32 41.90
N SER A 44 98.75 45.38 42.51
CA SER A 44 99.65 46.49 42.07
C SER A 44 100.99 46.01 41.42
N PRO A 45 102.00 46.82 40.95
CA PRO A 45 102.27 48.26 41.21
C PRO A 45 102.98 49.14 40.10
N SER A 46 103.06 50.47 40.38
CA SER A 46 104.15 51.44 40.03
C SER A 46 104.38 51.81 38.53
N ARG A 47 104.84 53.00 38.08
CA ARG A 47 105.73 54.05 38.63
C ARG A 47 105.77 55.29 37.68
N ARG A 48 106.04 56.48 38.28
CA ARG A 48 106.76 57.70 37.78
C ARG A 48 106.04 58.84 36.99
N ALA A 49 106.25 60.06 37.53
CA ALA A 49 105.93 61.42 37.06
C ALA A 49 107.06 62.04 36.17
N PRO A 50 107.04 63.32 35.70
CA PRO A 50 107.12 64.57 36.52
C PRO A 50 106.35 65.84 36.01
N ARG A 51 105.85 66.73 36.91
CA ARG A 51 106.25 68.15 37.26
C ARG A 51 105.94 69.25 36.19
N TYR A 52 105.41 70.47 36.45
CA TYR A 52 105.70 71.52 37.46
C TYR A 52 104.58 72.64 37.59
N LEU A 53 104.50 73.30 38.77
CA LEU A 53 104.14 74.72 39.12
C LEU A 53 102.67 75.26 39.37
N VAL A 54 102.19 75.22 40.64
CA VAL A 54 101.87 76.30 41.65
C VAL A 54 101.04 77.57 41.25
N PRO A 55 100.18 78.26 42.10
CA PRO A 55 99.49 77.94 43.38
C PRO A 55 97.97 78.37 43.55
N ALA A 56 97.38 77.95 44.69
CA ALA A 56 96.42 78.67 45.58
C ALA A 56 94.97 79.01 45.15
N ALA A 57 93.97 78.23 45.62
CA ALA A 57 92.58 78.69 45.94
C ALA A 57 91.57 77.68 46.56
N VAL A 58 91.90 76.41 46.92
CA VAL A 58 90.84 75.38 47.16
C VAL A 58 90.63 74.94 48.63
N ALA A 59 91.37 75.48 49.59
CA ALA A 59 91.27 75.09 51.00
C ALA A 59 89.96 75.53 51.71
N ALA A 60 89.20 76.48 51.15
CA ALA A 60 87.89 76.88 51.69
C ALA A 60 86.73 75.97 51.21
N GLY A 61 86.85 75.33 50.04
CA GLY A 61 85.83 74.44 49.49
C GLY A 61 85.77 73.09 50.20
N ALA A 62 86.93 72.52 50.56
CA ALA A 62 86.98 71.21 51.23
C ALA A 62 86.48 71.25 52.68
N LEU A 63 86.68 72.36 53.41
CA LEU A 63 86.17 72.55 54.76
C LEU A 63 84.68 72.93 54.78
N LEU A 64 84.17 73.67 53.79
CA LEU A 64 82.73 73.90 53.64
C LEU A 64 81.98 72.67 53.13
N ILE A 65 82.59 71.83 52.30
CA ILE A 65 82.02 70.54 51.89
C ILE A 65 82.12 69.53 53.04
N ALA A 66 83.21 69.48 53.80
CA ALA A 66 83.31 68.61 54.98
C ALA A 66 82.40 69.08 56.13
N ALA A 67 82.23 70.39 56.34
CA ALA A 67 81.27 70.94 57.31
C ALA A 67 79.82 70.84 56.81
N ALA A 68 79.55 70.97 55.51
CA ALA A 68 78.22 70.68 54.95
C ALA A 68 77.91 69.19 54.99
N ILE A 69 78.88 68.30 54.75
CA ILE A 69 78.72 66.85 54.91
C ILE A 69 78.58 66.48 56.39
N LEU A 70 79.28 67.15 57.30
CA LEU A 70 79.16 66.94 58.75
C LEU A 70 77.87 67.52 59.32
N VAL A 71 77.36 68.65 58.80
CA VAL A 71 76.05 69.23 59.15
C VAL A 71 74.91 68.42 58.53
N ILE A 72 75.03 67.94 57.29
CA ILE A 72 74.09 67.00 56.67
C ILE A 72 74.12 65.63 57.37
N ALA A 73 75.27 65.20 57.88
CA ALA A 73 75.40 63.96 58.66
C ALA A 73 74.93 64.11 60.13
N LEU A 74 74.93 65.33 60.70
CA LEU A 74 74.51 65.60 62.09
C LEU A 74 73.07 66.17 62.21
N SER A 75 72.45 66.61 61.12
CA SER A 75 71.00 66.88 61.07
C SER A 75 70.25 65.61 60.63
N GLY A 76 69.97 64.73 61.60
CA GLY A 76 69.16 63.53 61.38
C GLY A 76 67.74 63.87 60.94
N GLY A 77 67.53 64.04 59.64
CA GLY A 77 66.22 64.17 59.02
C GLY A 77 65.49 62.84 59.13
N GLY A 78 64.58 62.73 60.09
CA GLY A 78 63.68 61.59 60.16
C GLY A 78 62.61 61.66 59.08
N VAL A 79 62.13 60.50 58.65
CA VAL A 79 61.08 60.36 57.65
C VAL A 79 59.74 60.27 58.36
N LYS A 80 58.74 61.02 57.89
CA LYS A 80 57.37 60.91 58.40
C LYS A 80 56.70 59.64 57.90
N VAL A 81 56.24 58.80 58.81
CA VAL A 81 55.54 57.55 58.50
C VAL A 81 54.15 57.85 57.92
N LEU A 82 53.80 57.24 56.78
CA LEU A 82 52.46 57.34 56.20
C LEU A 82 51.49 56.36 56.89
N ASP A 83 50.20 56.53 56.64
CA ASP A 83 49.22 55.48 56.95
C ASP A 83 49.24 54.44 55.83
N PHE A 84 49.81 53.28 56.14
CA PHE A 84 49.86 52.14 55.23
C PHE A 84 48.61 51.28 55.32
N THR A 85 47.65 51.56 56.21
CA THR A 85 46.43 50.76 56.33
C THR A 85 45.69 50.70 55.00
N GLY A 86 45.40 49.49 54.52
CA GLY A 86 44.77 49.24 53.22
C GLY A 86 45.69 49.38 52.00
N TRP A 87 46.96 49.73 52.18
CA TRP A 87 47.95 49.72 51.10
C TRP A 87 48.32 48.29 50.73
N SER A 88 48.79 48.09 49.50
CA SER A 88 49.44 46.82 49.15
C SER A 88 50.80 46.72 49.84
N LEU A 89 51.21 45.51 50.21
CA LEU A 89 52.55 45.28 50.76
C LEU A 89 53.64 45.81 49.83
N ASN A 90 53.46 45.69 48.51
CA ASN A 90 54.41 46.19 47.52
C ASN A 90 54.54 47.72 47.58
N ASP A 91 53.44 48.46 47.69
CA ASP A 91 53.46 49.92 47.78
C ASP A 91 54.13 50.40 49.07
N ALA A 92 53.85 49.72 50.18
CA ALA A 92 54.51 50.00 51.46
C ALA A 92 56.02 49.69 51.41
N GLN A 93 56.42 48.61 50.74
CA GLN A 93 57.83 48.27 50.52
C GLN A 93 58.56 49.29 49.65
N LEU A 94 57.93 49.75 48.58
CA LEU A 94 58.47 50.80 47.71
C LEU A 94 58.66 52.11 48.47
N TRP A 95 57.69 52.49 49.30
CA TRP A 95 57.80 53.64 50.17
C TRP A 95 58.96 53.50 51.16
N ALA A 96 59.05 52.36 51.84
CA ALA A 96 60.09 52.12 52.85
C ALA A 96 61.50 52.11 52.24
N SER A 97 61.66 51.45 51.08
CA SER A 97 62.93 51.42 50.35
C SER A 97 63.37 52.82 49.89
N SER A 98 62.44 53.61 49.35
CA SER A 98 62.71 54.98 48.88
C SER A 98 63.10 55.93 50.01
N ASN A 99 62.64 55.66 51.23
CA ASN A 99 62.89 56.48 52.42
C ASN A 99 63.96 55.89 53.36
N GLY A 100 64.55 54.74 53.01
CA GLY A 100 65.58 54.07 53.81
C GLY A 100 65.10 53.57 55.18
N VAL A 101 63.83 53.18 55.28
CA VAL A 101 63.22 52.52 56.44
C VAL A 101 63.21 51.00 56.20
N LEU A 102 63.47 50.20 57.22
CA LEU A 102 63.44 48.73 57.10
C LEU A 102 62.04 48.21 57.47
N LEU A 103 61.39 47.45 56.60
CA LEU A 103 60.12 46.81 56.93
C LEU A 103 60.32 45.45 57.58
N LYS A 104 59.56 45.21 58.65
CA LYS A 104 59.23 43.87 59.13
C LYS A 104 57.77 43.59 58.84
N THR A 105 57.46 42.36 58.47
CA THR A 105 56.08 41.98 58.13
C THR A 105 55.66 40.79 58.96
N ASP A 106 54.53 40.95 59.66
CA ASP A 106 53.82 39.85 60.31
C ASP A 106 52.53 39.58 59.53
N SER A 107 52.18 38.32 59.31
CA SER A 107 51.00 37.97 58.52
C SER A 107 49.92 37.35 59.41
N ARG A 108 48.67 37.78 59.24
CA ARG A 108 47.51 37.19 59.93
C ARG A 108 46.28 37.23 59.03
N TYR A 109 45.31 36.37 59.29
CA TYR A 109 44.03 36.43 58.59
C TYR A 109 43.24 37.66 59.02
N ASP A 110 42.55 38.28 58.07
CA ASP A 110 41.70 39.44 58.29
C ASP A 110 40.56 39.44 57.27
N ASP A 111 39.32 39.50 57.76
CA ASP A 111 38.12 39.45 56.92
C ASP A 111 37.76 40.82 56.31
N LYS A 112 38.43 41.91 56.73
CA LYS A 112 38.18 43.26 56.24
C LYS A 112 39.12 43.64 55.10
N TYR A 113 40.38 43.21 55.16
CA TYR A 113 41.39 43.53 54.16
C TYR A 113 41.74 42.31 53.31
N GLU A 114 41.76 42.49 51.98
CA GLU A 114 42.15 41.45 51.03
C GLU A 114 43.57 40.93 51.27
N ASN A 115 43.86 39.72 50.79
CA ASN A 115 45.19 39.13 50.88
C ASN A 115 46.26 40.07 50.29
N GLY A 116 47.34 40.30 51.04
CA GLY A 116 48.45 41.17 50.66
C GLY A 116 48.26 42.66 50.99
N LYS A 117 47.15 43.04 51.62
CA LYS A 117 46.91 44.39 52.14
C LYS A 117 47.40 44.56 53.57
N VAL A 118 47.90 45.73 53.93
CA VAL A 118 48.34 46.04 55.29
C VAL A 118 47.13 46.30 56.18
N ILE A 119 47.04 45.55 57.27
CA ILE A 119 45.97 45.61 58.28
C ILE A 119 46.26 46.72 59.30
N SER A 120 47.51 46.80 59.75
CA SER A 120 47.95 47.74 60.78
C SER A 120 49.46 47.93 60.73
N GLN A 121 49.92 49.04 61.30
CA GLN A 121 51.33 49.37 61.49
C GLN A 121 51.64 49.59 62.97
N ASP A 122 52.86 49.23 63.40
CA ASP A 122 53.32 49.42 64.78
C ASP A 122 53.60 50.89 65.12
N VAL A 123 54.16 51.63 64.17
CA VAL A 123 54.48 53.05 64.31
C VAL A 123 53.33 53.90 63.72
N PRO A 124 52.62 54.73 64.52
CA PRO A 124 51.45 55.48 64.04
C PRO A 124 51.77 56.46 62.90
N ALA A 125 50.81 56.67 62.01
CA ALA A 125 50.92 57.63 60.92
C ALA A 125 51.24 59.05 61.44
N GLY A 126 52.12 59.77 60.72
CA GLY A 126 52.57 61.12 61.05
C GLY A 126 53.74 61.19 62.04
N SER A 127 54.12 60.08 62.69
CA SER A 127 55.32 59.99 63.51
C SER A 127 56.60 59.99 62.67
N THR A 128 57.75 60.21 63.31
CA THR A 128 59.05 60.37 62.63
C THR A 128 59.99 59.22 62.97
N VAL A 129 60.42 58.45 61.97
CA VAL A 129 61.39 57.34 62.10
C VAL A 129 62.73 57.72 61.49
N ARG A 130 63.82 57.20 62.05
CA ARG A 130 65.16 57.43 61.49
C ARG A 130 65.43 56.45 60.36
N LYS A 131 66.34 56.85 59.47
CA LYS A 131 66.84 55.96 58.42
C LYS A 131 67.52 54.75 59.05
N GLY A 132 67.07 53.55 58.68
CA GLY A 132 67.52 52.27 59.26
C GLY A 132 66.65 51.73 60.40
N ASP A 133 65.66 52.48 60.89
CA ASP A 133 64.70 51.97 61.89
C ASP A 133 63.76 50.92 61.27
N PHE A 134 63.20 50.06 62.13
CA PHE A 134 62.21 49.06 61.72
C PHE A 134 60.79 49.60 61.84
N LEU A 135 59.99 49.41 60.79
CA LEU A 135 58.54 49.62 60.76
C LEU A 135 57.89 48.25 60.53
N THR A 136 57.09 47.80 61.48
CA THR A 136 56.41 46.50 61.42
C THR A 136 55.00 46.67 60.88
N LEU A 137 54.70 46.01 59.76
CA LEU A 137 53.39 45.99 59.15
C LEU A 137 52.74 44.62 59.34
N SER A 138 51.51 44.61 59.82
CA SER A 138 50.66 43.42 59.81
C SER A 138 49.98 43.34 58.45
N VAL A 139 50.18 42.25 57.71
CA VAL A 139 49.65 42.03 56.36
C VAL A 139 48.56 40.95 56.41
N SER A 140 47.47 41.17 55.68
CA SER A 140 46.38 40.21 55.57
C SER A 140 46.78 39.01 54.73
N LEU A 141 46.50 37.82 55.23
CA LEU A 141 46.51 36.55 54.48
C LEU A 141 45.19 36.32 53.72
N GLY A 142 44.27 37.29 53.78
CA GLY A 142 42.89 37.16 53.33
C GLY A 142 41.98 36.56 54.41
N HIS A 143 40.82 36.10 53.98
CA HIS A 143 39.83 35.47 54.84
C HIS A 143 40.36 34.19 55.48
N ASP A 144 40.03 33.97 56.75
CA ASP A 144 40.47 32.76 57.46
C ASP A 144 39.78 31.50 56.87
N PRO A 145 40.53 30.56 56.28
CA PRO A 145 39.98 29.35 55.68
C PRO A 145 39.49 28.32 56.71
N SER A 146 39.81 28.50 57.99
CA SER A 146 39.41 27.60 59.09
C SER A 146 38.02 27.89 59.67
N VAL A 147 37.42 29.03 59.31
CA VAL A 147 36.07 29.41 59.74
C VAL A 147 35.05 28.37 59.27
N THR A 148 34.23 27.92 60.23
CA THR A 148 33.17 26.94 60.02
C THR A 148 31.81 27.65 60.02
N LEU A 149 31.02 27.41 58.98
CA LEU A 149 29.74 28.07 58.72
C LEU A 149 28.59 27.07 58.71
N PRO A 150 27.36 27.49 59.04
CA PRO A 150 26.19 26.63 58.85
C PRO A 150 25.99 26.33 57.35
N LEU A 151 25.76 25.07 57.03
CA LEU A 151 25.47 24.65 55.66
C LEU A 151 23.99 24.99 55.34
N PRO A 152 23.71 25.84 54.34
CA PRO A 152 22.34 26.11 53.93
C PRO A 152 21.73 24.90 53.20
N ASP A 153 20.42 24.94 52.96
CA ASP A 153 19.76 23.92 52.16
C ASP A 153 20.03 24.11 50.65
N ILE A 154 21.22 23.67 50.22
CA ILE A 154 21.70 23.81 48.83
C ILE A 154 20.74 23.19 47.81
N MET A 155 20.01 22.12 48.15
CA MET A 155 19.06 21.48 47.23
C MET A 155 17.88 22.37 46.87
N SER A 156 17.49 23.29 47.76
CA SER A 156 16.37 24.20 47.55
C SER A 156 16.77 25.51 46.87
N MET A 157 18.07 25.73 46.66
CA MET A 157 18.62 26.98 46.13
C MET A 157 18.70 26.98 44.59
N THR A 158 18.77 28.18 44.03
CA THR A 158 19.11 28.47 42.64
C THR A 158 20.62 28.61 42.46
N MET A 159 21.09 28.54 41.20
CA MET A 159 22.50 28.79 40.86
C MET A 159 23.01 30.11 41.46
N ASP A 160 22.24 31.18 41.32
CA ASP A 160 22.61 32.52 41.79
C ASP A 160 22.65 32.59 43.31
N GLU A 161 21.71 31.95 44.00
CA GLU A 161 21.71 31.88 45.46
C GLU A 161 22.91 31.08 45.99
N VAL A 162 23.27 29.97 45.34
CA VAL A 162 24.46 29.17 45.72
C VAL A 162 25.74 29.97 45.52
N GLN A 163 25.86 30.67 44.39
CA GLN A 163 27.02 31.52 44.11
C GLN A 163 27.10 32.68 45.11
N LYS A 164 25.99 33.37 45.36
CA LYS A 164 25.91 34.45 46.33
C LYS A 164 26.26 33.99 47.74
N TRP A 165 25.75 32.83 48.18
CA TRP A 165 26.12 32.26 49.47
C TRP A 165 27.62 31.97 49.53
N ALA A 166 28.20 31.41 48.47
CA ALA A 166 29.63 31.15 48.41
C ALA A 166 30.46 32.45 48.55
N ASP A 167 30.06 33.49 47.83
CA ASP A 167 30.74 34.79 47.84
C ASP A 167 30.60 35.52 49.19
N ASP A 168 29.38 35.63 49.72
CA ASP A 168 29.08 36.29 51.01
C ASP A 168 29.80 35.62 52.19
N ASN A 169 30.17 34.34 52.04
CA ASN A 169 30.84 33.54 53.06
C ASN A 169 32.32 33.27 52.78
N PHE A 170 32.86 33.82 51.68
CA PHE A 170 34.26 33.64 51.25
C PHE A 170 34.64 32.17 51.02
N MET A 171 33.70 31.37 50.50
CA MET A 171 33.90 29.98 50.11
C MET A 171 34.66 29.91 48.79
N THR A 172 35.97 29.64 48.85
CA THR A 172 36.85 29.77 47.67
C THR A 172 36.84 28.55 46.73
N LYS A 173 36.21 27.43 47.14
CA LYS A 173 36.23 26.15 46.40
C LYS A 173 34.84 25.64 46.03
N VAL A 174 33.91 26.53 45.68
CA VAL A 174 32.60 26.14 45.14
C VAL A 174 32.68 26.05 43.62
N ARG A 175 32.33 24.89 43.06
CA ARG A 175 32.30 24.65 41.60
C ARG A 175 30.89 24.29 41.16
N ILE A 176 30.30 25.15 40.34
CA ILE A 176 28.97 24.94 39.77
C ILE A 176 29.12 24.44 38.33
N THR A 177 28.42 23.34 37.99
CA THR A 177 28.32 22.80 36.62
C THR A 177 26.85 22.55 36.27
N ALA A 178 26.54 22.37 34.99
CA ALA A 178 25.14 22.32 34.54
C ALA A 178 24.84 21.11 33.62
N GLU A 179 23.76 20.40 33.92
CA GLU A 179 23.28 19.19 33.23
C GLU A 179 21.78 19.30 32.87
N TYR A 180 21.30 18.54 31.88
CA TYR A 180 19.87 18.50 31.55
C TYR A 180 19.10 17.63 32.56
N SER A 181 17.89 18.04 32.92
CA SER A 181 16.99 17.29 33.80
C SER A 181 15.54 17.56 33.43
N ASP A 182 14.79 16.48 33.18
CA ASP A 182 13.36 16.59 32.83
C ASP A 182 12.46 16.86 34.05
N SER A 183 12.97 16.69 35.27
CA SER A 183 12.23 16.82 36.52
C SER A 183 12.57 18.09 37.32
N VAL A 184 13.75 18.68 37.10
CA VAL A 184 14.23 19.85 37.84
C VAL A 184 14.18 21.08 36.92
N PRO A 185 13.45 22.17 37.29
CA PRO A 185 13.42 23.40 36.51
C PRO A 185 14.81 24.00 36.26
N SER A 186 14.99 24.66 35.12
CA SER A 186 16.24 25.33 34.77
C SER A 186 16.69 26.30 35.87
N GLY A 187 17.99 26.28 36.19
CA GLY A 187 18.61 27.15 37.19
C GLY A 187 18.55 26.64 38.63
N ARG A 188 17.90 25.50 38.91
CA ARG A 188 17.85 24.88 40.24
C ARG A 188 18.85 23.74 40.41
N VAL A 189 19.27 23.47 41.64
CA VAL A 189 20.22 22.40 41.96
C VAL A 189 19.58 21.02 41.72
N ILE A 190 20.25 20.17 40.94
CA ILE A 190 19.92 18.75 40.75
C ILE A 190 20.52 17.92 41.89
N ARG A 191 21.79 18.17 42.20
CA ARG A 191 22.55 17.50 43.27
C ARG A 191 23.78 18.31 43.65
N TYR A 192 24.33 18.05 44.82
CA TYR A 192 25.61 18.59 45.24
C TYR A 192 26.43 17.54 45.99
N GLU A 193 27.74 17.73 46.03
CA GLU A 193 28.69 16.89 46.73
C GLU A 193 29.66 17.77 47.52
N ILE A 194 29.82 17.48 48.82
CA ILE A 194 30.76 18.17 49.71
C ILE A 194 31.86 17.17 50.04
N ASN A 195 33.10 17.51 49.69
CA ASN A 195 34.23 16.63 49.95
C ASN A 195 34.78 16.86 51.38
N ASP A 196 33.96 16.50 52.37
CA ASP A 196 34.28 16.52 53.79
C ASP A 196 33.52 15.38 54.49
N SER A 197 34.22 14.58 55.30
CA SER A 197 33.63 13.46 56.03
C SER A 197 32.83 13.89 57.28
N ALA A 198 32.87 15.17 57.67
CA ALA A 198 32.28 15.70 58.91
C ALA A 198 31.07 16.65 58.69
N VAL A 199 30.23 16.40 57.67
CA VAL A 199 29.07 17.26 57.36
C VAL A 199 27.91 17.02 58.34
N ALA A 200 28.02 17.59 59.54
CA ALA A 200 26.94 17.68 60.53
C ALA A 200 26.26 19.07 60.46
N GLY A 201 25.82 19.48 59.27
CA GLY A 201 25.15 20.77 59.05
C GLY A 201 26.07 22.00 59.10
N LYS A 202 27.39 21.78 59.04
CA LYS A 202 28.40 22.84 58.98
C LYS A 202 29.46 22.52 57.91
N VAL A 203 30.05 23.57 57.33
CA VAL A 203 31.06 23.49 56.27
C VAL A 203 32.16 24.53 56.51
N ARG A 204 33.44 24.15 56.26
CA ARG A 204 34.58 25.07 56.34
C ARG A 204 34.74 25.84 55.03
N ARG A 205 35.26 27.08 55.11
CA ARG A 205 35.49 27.95 53.93
C ARG A 205 36.39 27.33 52.84
N ASP A 206 37.28 26.42 53.21
CA ASP A 206 38.22 25.73 52.31
C ASP A 206 37.74 24.36 51.82
N THR A 207 36.54 23.92 52.23
CA THR A 207 35.95 22.65 51.81
C THR A 207 35.48 22.75 50.34
N PRO A 208 35.90 21.84 49.44
CA PRO A 208 35.37 21.80 48.08
C PRO A 208 33.90 21.41 48.04
N VAL A 209 33.08 22.21 47.36
CA VAL A 209 31.65 21.95 47.14
C VAL A 209 31.38 21.91 45.65
N TYR A 210 30.92 20.76 45.15
CA TYR A 210 30.52 20.58 43.76
C TYR A 210 29.01 20.64 43.66
N VAL A 211 28.48 21.58 42.87
CA VAL A 211 27.04 21.77 42.69
C VAL A 211 26.70 21.57 41.24
N ILE A 212 25.63 20.81 40.97
CA ILE A 212 25.18 20.51 39.61
C ILE A 212 23.77 21.04 39.45
N VAL A 213 23.59 22.00 38.55
CA VAL A 213 22.32 22.69 38.31
C VAL A 213 21.66 22.24 37.01
N SER A 214 20.34 22.36 36.95
CA SER A 214 19.55 21.96 35.80
C SER A 214 19.59 23.00 34.69
N LYS A 215 19.74 22.52 33.44
CA LYS A 215 19.51 23.26 32.20
C LYS A 215 18.05 23.17 31.73
N GLY A 216 17.18 22.53 32.51
CA GLY A 216 15.83 22.14 32.09
C GLY A 216 15.80 20.82 31.30
N PRO A 217 14.61 20.40 30.81
CA PRO A 217 14.48 19.23 29.98
C PRO A 217 15.33 19.35 28.71
N LYS A 218 15.86 18.24 28.22
CA LYS A 218 16.61 18.23 26.97
C LYS A 218 15.64 18.44 25.81
N ASP A 219 15.60 19.65 25.25
CA ASP A 219 14.71 19.98 24.13
C ASP A 219 14.85 18.97 22.99
N ALA A 220 13.83 18.13 22.79
CA ALA A 220 13.71 17.24 21.63
C ALA A 220 13.69 18.02 20.30
N ALA A 221 13.41 19.33 20.35
CA ALA A 221 13.49 20.26 19.22
C ALA A 221 14.94 20.53 18.73
N SER A 222 15.95 20.25 19.56
CA SER A 222 17.37 20.44 19.21
C SER A 222 17.98 19.29 18.41
N VAL A 223 17.26 18.16 18.27
CA VAL A 223 17.67 17.06 17.40
C VAL A 223 17.24 17.40 15.98
N LEU A 224 18.16 18.00 15.24
CA LEU A 224 17.99 18.30 13.82
C LEU A 224 18.18 17.04 12.98
N VAL A 225 17.21 16.76 12.12
CA VAL A 225 17.23 15.67 11.13
C VAL A 225 17.67 16.27 9.79
N THR A 226 18.64 15.64 9.12
CA THR A 226 19.08 16.06 7.78
C THR A 226 18.17 15.41 6.73
N VAL A 227 17.51 16.22 5.90
CA VAL A 227 16.59 15.75 4.87
C VAL A 227 17.37 15.21 3.67
N PRO A 228 17.19 13.95 3.24
CA PRO A 228 17.85 13.42 2.06
C PRO A 228 17.24 13.98 0.77
N ASP A 229 17.83 13.63 -0.37
CA ASP A 229 17.22 13.92 -1.67
C ASP A 229 16.18 12.85 -2.02
N PHE A 230 14.91 13.17 -1.75
CA PHE A 230 13.76 12.31 -2.06
C PHE A 230 13.57 12.10 -3.55
N LYS A 231 14.18 12.91 -4.44
CA LYS A 231 14.14 12.67 -5.90
C LYS A 231 14.88 11.40 -6.31
N THR A 232 15.83 10.95 -5.49
CA THR A 232 16.63 9.75 -5.73
C THR A 232 16.10 8.51 -5.01
N MET A 233 15.07 8.67 -4.18
CA MET A 233 14.50 7.63 -3.34
C MET A 233 13.11 7.22 -3.86
N SER A 234 12.68 6.01 -3.50
CA SER A 234 11.29 5.60 -3.67
C SER A 234 10.38 6.29 -2.66
N VAL A 235 9.09 6.43 -3.01
CA VAL A 235 8.08 7.00 -2.10
C VAL A 235 7.99 6.21 -0.80
N SER A 236 8.13 4.89 -0.86
CA SER A 236 8.16 4.01 0.31
C SER A 236 9.33 4.32 1.25
N GLU A 237 10.54 4.53 0.71
CA GLU A 237 11.70 4.93 1.51
C GLU A 237 11.52 6.33 2.11
N CYS A 238 10.88 7.26 1.39
CA CYS A 238 10.54 8.58 1.93
C CYS A 238 9.62 8.47 3.16
N TYR A 239 8.61 7.59 3.11
CA TYR A 239 7.75 7.32 4.26
C TYR A 239 8.49 6.70 5.44
N ILE A 240 9.40 5.75 5.18
CA ILE A 240 10.24 5.12 6.22
C ILE A 240 11.10 6.19 6.89
N PHE A 241 11.82 6.99 6.11
CA PHE A 241 12.63 8.09 6.61
C PHE A 241 11.82 9.05 7.47
N ALA A 242 10.64 9.46 6.99
CA ALA A 242 9.78 10.38 7.72
C ALA A 242 9.33 9.80 9.07
N LYS A 243 8.89 8.53 9.08
CA LYS A 243 8.46 7.83 10.29
C LYS A 243 9.59 7.67 11.31
N GLU A 244 10.77 7.22 10.87
CA GLU A 244 11.93 6.99 11.75
C GLU A 244 12.43 8.28 12.40
N ASN A 245 12.31 9.40 11.67
CA ASN A 245 12.78 10.70 12.13
C ASN A 245 11.68 11.57 12.75
N GLY A 246 10.46 11.05 12.89
CA GLY A 246 9.31 11.77 13.44
C GLY A 246 8.94 13.02 12.63
N ILE A 247 9.05 12.95 11.31
CA ILE A 247 8.66 13.97 10.34
C ILE A 247 7.26 13.62 9.78
N THR A 248 6.44 14.63 9.56
CA THR A 248 5.13 14.47 8.90
C THR A 248 5.30 14.62 7.39
N LEU A 249 5.04 13.55 6.62
CA LEU A 249 5.18 13.57 5.15
C LEU A 249 3.81 13.72 4.47
N PHE A 250 3.66 14.78 3.66
CA PHE A 250 2.51 14.98 2.78
C PHE A 250 2.89 14.63 1.34
N VAL A 251 2.11 13.77 0.71
CA VAL A 251 2.32 13.37 -0.68
C VAL A 251 1.20 13.93 -1.53
N ALA A 252 1.57 14.73 -2.53
CA ALA A 252 0.68 15.15 -3.61
C ALA A 252 1.12 14.49 -4.91
N GLU A 253 0.21 14.36 -5.86
CA GLU A 253 0.51 13.76 -7.17
C GLU A 253 0.29 14.78 -8.30
N GLN A 254 1.13 14.72 -9.33
CA GLN A 254 1.04 15.58 -10.51
C GLN A 254 1.48 14.82 -11.76
N TYR A 255 0.92 15.14 -12.92
CA TYR A 255 1.41 14.63 -14.20
C TYR A 255 2.70 15.34 -14.62
N ASP A 256 3.64 14.58 -15.18
CA ASP A 256 4.91 15.10 -15.68
C ASP A 256 5.36 14.25 -16.88
N ASP A 257 5.77 14.91 -17.97
CA ASP A 257 6.12 14.25 -19.24
C ASP A 257 7.51 13.59 -19.21
N TYR A 258 8.38 14.00 -18.29
CA TYR A 258 9.78 13.59 -18.24
C TYR A 258 10.11 12.74 -17.01
N VAL A 259 9.34 12.88 -15.93
CA VAL A 259 9.54 12.13 -14.70
C VAL A 259 8.71 10.84 -14.73
N PRO A 260 9.34 9.66 -14.62
CA PRO A 260 8.63 8.38 -14.56
C PRO A 260 7.58 8.33 -13.44
N LYS A 261 6.50 7.59 -13.67
CA LYS A 261 5.44 7.38 -12.67
C LYS A 261 6.03 6.80 -11.38
N GLY A 262 5.58 7.34 -10.24
CA GLY A 262 6.00 6.90 -8.91
C GLY A 262 7.30 7.52 -8.42
N THR A 263 7.96 8.35 -9.21
CA THR A 263 9.17 9.09 -8.81
C THR A 263 8.81 10.47 -8.27
N VAL A 264 9.58 10.97 -7.30
CA VAL A 264 9.38 12.31 -6.72
C VAL A 264 9.85 13.39 -7.70
N ILE A 265 8.94 14.28 -8.11
CA ILE A 265 9.20 15.47 -8.94
C ILE A 265 9.88 16.54 -8.10
N SER A 266 9.33 16.82 -6.92
CA SER A 266 9.79 17.89 -6.04
C SER A 266 9.53 17.61 -4.57
N GLN A 267 10.32 18.27 -3.72
CA GLN A 267 10.20 18.26 -2.26
C GLN A 267 10.22 19.70 -1.75
N SER A 268 9.46 19.99 -0.70
CA SER A 268 9.31 21.34 -0.14
C SER A 268 10.54 21.83 0.62
N VAL A 269 11.31 20.90 1.21
CA VAL A 269 12.55 21.16 1.94
C VAL A 269 13.71 20.70 1.09
N LYS A 270 14.80 21.46 0.97
CA LYS A 270 15.91 21.08 0.08
C LYS A 270 16.68 19.89 0.63
N ALA A 271 17.30 19.11 -0.26
CA ALA A 271 18.21 18.06 0.16
C ALA A 271 19.34 18.65 1.02
N THR A 272 19.79 17.90 2.03
CA THR A 272 20.78 18.25 3.06
C THR A 272 20.38 19.34 4.05
N GLU A 273 19.20 19.94 3.90
CA GLU A 273 18.66 20.90 4.85
C GLU A 273 18.27 20.21 6.17
N LYS A 274 18.43 20.91 7.28
CA LYS A 274 18.18 20.39 8.63
C LYS A 274 16.85 20.87 9.17
N VAL A 275 16.00 19.94 9.57
CA VAL A 275 14.67 20.22 10.13
C VAL A 275 14.51 19.64 11.53
N SER A 276 13.73 20.29 12.38
CA SER A 276 13.40 19.76 13.70
C SER A 276 12.45 18.57 13.58
N LYS A 277 12.50 17.65 14.55
CA LYS A 277 11.50 16.59 14.70
C LYS A 277 10.09 17.22 14.78
N GLY A 278 9.12 16.61 14.10
CA GLY A 278 7.74 17.10 13.96
C GLY A 278 7.52 18.04 12.77
N SER A 279 8.57 18.41 12.03
CA SER A 279 8.43 19.25 10.83
C SER A 279 7.61 18.56 9.74
N GLU A 280 6.95 19.35 8.92
CA GLU A 280 6.17 18.88 7.77
C GLU A 280 7.01 18.98 6.49
N ILE A 281 7.06 17.89 5.71
CA ILE A 281 7.67 17.88 4.38
C ILE A 281 6.60 17.47 3.37
N LYS A 282 6.45 18.25 2.30
CA LYS A 282 5.59 17.93 1.17
C LYS A 282 6.42 17.44 0.00
N ILE A 283 6.06 16.30 -0.57
CA ILE A 283 6.61 15.81 -1.84
C ILE A 283 5.53 15.78 -2.91
N ILE A 284 5.92 16.05 -4.15
CA ILE A 284 5.07 15.88 -5.33
C ILE A 284 5.60 14.67 -6.09
N VAL A 285 4.77 13.66 -6.27
CA VAL A 285 5.08 12.41 -6.97
C VAL A 285 4.48 12.44 -8.37
N SER A 286 5.22 11.93 -9.34
CA SER A 286 4.78 11.85 -10.73
C SER A 286 3.71 10.77 -10.92
N LYS A 287 2.61 11.15 -11.57
CA LYS A 287 1.61 10.23 -12.13
C LYS A 287 2.02 9.69 -13.50
N GLY A 288 3.22 10.06 -13.97
CA GLY A 288 3.68 9.85 -15.34
C GLY A 288 3.13 10.91 -16.30
N LYS A 289 3.33 10.65 -17.59
CA LYS A 289 2.87 11.51 -18.67
C LYS A 289 1.34 11.59 -18.70
N MET A 290 0.83 12.81 -18.88
CA MET A 290 -0.60 13.01 -19.11
C MET A 290 -0.98 12.45 -20.48
N ILE A 291 -1.90 11.48 -20.51
CA ILE A 291 -2.44 10.90 -21.74
C ILE A 291 -3.85 11.47 -21.94
N THR A 292 -4.10 12.05 -23.12
CA THR A 292 -5.44 12.47 -23.53
C THR A 292 -6.03 11.42 -24.46
N VAL A 293 -7.34 11.16 -24.31
CA VAL A 293 -8.08 10.21 -25.15
C VAL A 293 -8.32 10.89 -26.51
N PRO A 294 -7.82 10.33 -27.63
CA PRO A 294 -8.09 10.88 -28.94
C PRO A 294 -9.58 10.80 -29.33
N ASP A 295 -9.98 11.66 -30.26
CA ASP A 295 -11.22 11.50 -31.02
C ASP A 295 -11.05 10.37 -32.06
N PHE A 296 -11.58 9.19 -31.73
CA PHE A 296 -11.45 8.01 -32.58
C PHE A 296 -12.33 8.04 -33.83
N SER A 297 -13.22 9.03 -33.98
CA SER A 297 -14.04 9.19 -35.18
C SER A 297 -13.24 9.50 -36.45
N ARG A 298 -11.97 9.92 -36.28
CA ARG A 298 -11.05 10.29 -37.35
C ARG A 298 -10.18 9.14 -37.85
N TYR A 299 -10.23 7.99 -37.20
CA TYR A 299 -9.39 6.85 -37.51
C TYR A 299 -10.23 5.70 -38.05
N THR A 300 -9.63 4.90 -38.93
CA THR A 300 -10.20 3.61 -39.31
C THR A 300 -10.01 2.60 -38.17
N LYS A 301 -10.73 1.46 -38.22
CA LYS A 301 -10.63 0.43 -37.18
C LYS A 301 -9.20 -0.10 -36.97
N ASP A 302 -8.43 -0.23 -38.05
CA ASP A 302 -7.06 -0.74 -38.03
C ASP A 302 -6.08 0.30 -37.46
N GLU A 303 -6.28 1.57 -37.80
CA GLU A 303 -5.50 2.69 -37.26
C GLU A 303 -5.82 2.92 -35.78
N ALA A 304 -7.09 2.83 -35.39
CA ALA A 304 -7.55 3.11 -34.04
C ALA A 304 -6.90 2.19 -32.99
N ALA A 305 -6.78 0.90 -33.28
CA ALA A 305 -6.07 -0.03 -32.42
C ALA A 305 -4.59 0.36 -32.24
N SER A 306 -3.94 0.78 -33.32
CA SER A 306 -2.54 1.19 -33.31
C SER A 306 -2.31 2.50 -32.53
N VAL A 307 -3.21 3.47 -32.70
CA VAL A 307 -3.17 4.76 -31.98
C VAL A 307 -3.36 4.54 -30.48
N ALA A 308 -4.37 3.75 -30.08
CA ALA A 308 -4.60 3.43 -28.67
C ALA A 308 -3.39 2.73 -28.05
N ALA A 309 -2.81 1.74 -28.74
CA ALA A 309 -1.62 1.03 -28.29
C ALA A 309 -0.39 1.96 -28.14
N SER A 310 -0.19 2.89 -29.07
CA SER A 310 0.93 3.86 -29.02
C SER A 310 0.85 4.81 -27.83
N LEU A 311 -0.38 5.08 -27.35
CA LEU A 311 -0.65 5.89 -26.17
C LEU A 311 -0.67 5.07 -24.87
N GLY A 312 -0.52 3.74 -24.96
CA GLY A 312 -0.63 2.85 -23.81
C GLY A 312 -2.06 2.71 -23.26
N ILE A 313 -3.08 3.01 -24.07
CA ILE A 313 -4.49 2.87 -23.69
C ILE A 313 -4.94 1.46 -24.08
N PRO A 314 -5.33 0.59 -23.14
CA PRO A 314 -5.89 -0.72 -23.45
C PRO A 314 -7.26 -0.53 -24.11
N ALA A 315 -7.42 -1.06 -25.32
CA ALA A 315 -8.62 -0.86 -26.12
C ALA A 315 -9.13 -2.14 -26.77
N ALA A 316 -10.46 -2.25 -26.90
CA ALA A 316 -11.14 -3.25 -27.72
C ALA A 316 -11.86 -2.58 -28.90
N VAL A 317 -11.59 -3.08 -30.11
CA VAL A 317 -12.34 -2.71 -31.30
C VAL A 317 -13.50 -3.68 -31.47
N ILE A 318 -14.72 -3.18 -31.42
CA ILE A 318 -15.95 -3.97 -31.45
C ILE A 318 -16.75 -3.56 -32.68
N GLU A 319 -17.01 -4.52 -33.57
CA GLU A 319 -17.83 -4.30 -34.76
C GLU A 319 -19.28 -4.72 -34.52
N LYS A 320 -20.23 -3.85 -34.88
CA LYS A 320 -21.67 -4.11 -34.77
C LYS A 320 -22.43 -3.53 -35.96
N TYR A 321 -23.55 -4.13 -36.32
CA TYR A 321 -24.46 -3.53 -37.29
C TYR A 321 -25.01 -2.20 -36.78
N SER A 322 -25.15 -1.22 -37.66
CA SER A 322 -25.67 0.10 -37.30
C SER A 322 -26.28 0.80 -38.50
N GLY A 323 -26.86 1.99 -38.31
CA GLY A 323 -27.37 2.79 -39.45
C GLY A 323 -26.27 3.39 -40.34
N LYS A 324 -24.99 3.21 -40.00
CA LYS A 324 -23.85 3.81 -40.69
C LYS A 324 -23.27 2.87 -41.77
N LYS A 325 -22.47 3.43 -42.67
CA LYS A 325 -21.73 2.64 -43.67
C LYS A 325 -20.71 1.72 -42.98
N ALA A 326 -20.37 0.60 -43.63
CA ALA A 326 -19.36 -0.32 -43.12
C ALA A 326 -18.02 0.41 -42.88
N GLY A 327 -17.37 0.09 -41.77
CA GLY A 327 -16.13 0.72 -41.30
C GLY A 327 -16.30 2.09 -40.63
N ALA A 328 -17.51 2.67 -40.61
CA ALA A 328 -17.72 3.97 -39.98
C ALA A 328 -17.70 3.87 -38.45
N PHE A 329 -17.08 4.86 -37.80
CA PHE A 329 -17.09 5.00 -36.35
C PHE A 329 -18.51 5.21 -35.81
N ILE A 330 -18.86 4.47 -34.77
CA ILE A 330 -20.15 4.57 -34.06
C ILE A 330 -19.97 5.42 -32.80
N SER A 331 -19.09 4.99 -31.90
CA SER A 331 -18.87 5.60 -30.58
C SER A 331 -17.60 5.08 -29.92
N GLN A 332 -17.13 5.82 -28.92
CA GLN A 332 -16.08 5.40 -27.99
C GLN A 332 -16.64 5.44 -26.57
N SER A 333 -16.18 4.55 -25.69
CA SER A 333 -16.64 4.51 -24.29
C SER A 333 -16.07 5.64 -23.43
N LEU A 334 -14.86 6.11 -23.73
CA LEU A 334 -14.22 7.24 -23.06
C LEU A 334 -14.37 8.49 -23.91
N GLU A 335 -14.78 9.60 -23.31
CA GLU A 335 -14.99 10.86 -24.04
C GLU A 335 -13.70 11.36 -24.72
N ALA A 336 -13.83 11.88 -25.93
CA ALA A 336 -12.71 12.46 -26.66
C ALA A 336 -12.16 13.69 -25.92
N ASP A 337 -10.85 13.92 -26.05
CA ASP A 337 -10.06 14.98 -25.39
C ASP A 337 -10.06 14.93 -23.85
N SER A 338 -10.69 13.90 -23.26
CA SER A 338 -10.64 13.66 -21.81
C SER A 338 -9.27 13.12 -21.38
N VAL A 339 -8.96 13.26 -20.10
CA VAL A 339 -7.73 12.70 -19.52
C VAL A 339 -7.94 11.22 -19.27
N TYR A 340 -7.10 10.38 -19.88
CA TYR A 340 -7.11 8.95 -19.64
C TYR A 340 -6.68 8.66 -18.19
N ARG A 341 -7.47 7.83 -17.49
CA ARG A 341 -7.14 7.34 -16.16
C ARG A 341 -6.68 5.90 -16.27
N GLU A 342 -5.53 5.63 -15.67
CA GLU A 342 -4.98 4.28 -15.67
C GLU A 342 -5.94 3.29 -15.03
N GLY A 343 -6.15 2.15 -15.69
CA GLY A 343 -7.14 1.15 -15.33
C GLY A 343 -8.45 1.28 -16.12
N ASP A 344 -8.73 2.43 -16.74
CA ASP A 344 -9.86 2.56 -17.66
C ASP A 344 -9.60 1.72 -18.92
N TYR A 345 -10.69 1.20 -19.49
CA TYR A 345 -10.69 0.37 -20.70
C TYR A 345 -11.49 1.04 -21.82
N LEU A 346 -10.86 1.21 -22.97
CA LEU A 346 -11.45 1.91 -24.11
C LEU A 346 -12.16 0.94 -25.05
N GLU A 347 -13.47 1.07 -25.20
CA GLU A 347 -14.24 0.34 -26.20
C GLU A 347 -14.50 1.25 -27.39
N LEU A 348 -14.11 0.80 -28.58
CA LEU A 348 -14.30 1.50 -29.83
C LEU A 348 -15.28 0.73 -30.70
N TYR A 349 -16.41 1.35 -31.01
CA TYR A 349 -17.48 0.72 -31.78
C TYR A 349 -17.41 1.17 -33.24
N TYR A 350 -17.31 0.20 -34.15
CA TYR A 350 -17.31 0.43 -35.60
C TYR A 350 -18.47 -0.32 -36.27
N SER A 351 -18.94 0.21 -37.40
CA SER A 351 -20.08 -0.34 -38.11
C SER A 351 -19.69 -1.51 -39.02
N LEU A 352 -20.38 -2.64 -38.89
CA LEU A 352 -20.38 -3.72 -39.90
C LEU A 352 -21.11 -3.32 -41.18
N GLY A 353 -21.90 -2.23 -41.13
CA GLY A 353 -22.71 -1.73 -42.23
C GLY A 353 -24.17 -1.55 -41.84
N ASN A 354 -24.92 -0.94 -42.76
CA ASN A 354 -26.34 -0.64 -42.63
C ASN A 354 -27.26 -1.59 -43.40
N THR A 355 -26.70 -2.64 -44.01
CA THR A 355 -27.45 -3.63 -44.75
C THR A 355 -27.00 -5.06 -44.44
N VAL A 356 -27.92 -6.01 -44.55
CA VAL A 356 -27.68 -7.45 -44.43
C VAL A 356 -28.25 -8.20 -45.63
N ALA A 357 -27.60 -9.27 -46.05
CA ALA A 357 -28.10 -10.15 -47.10
C ALA A 357 -29.10 -11.15 -46.50
N VAL A 358 -30.32 -11.15 -47.04
CA VAL A 358 -31.39 -12.08 -46.63
C VAL A 358 -31.48 -13.20 -47.66
N SER A 359 -31.04 -14.40 -47.28
CA SER A 359 -31.20 -15.62 -48.09
C SER A 359 -32.65 -16.11 -48.07
N SER A 360 -33.00 -16.97 -49.03
CA SER A 360 -34.28 -17.69 -49.00
C SER A 360 -34.25 -18.84 -47.99
N TYR A 361 -35.21 -18.85 -47.08
CA TYR A 361 -35.50 -19.94 -46.14
C TYR A 361 -36.74 -20.73 -46.56
N VAL A 362 -37.29 -20.50 -47.76
CA VAL A 362 -38.38 -21.32 -48.31
C VAL A 362 -37.96 -22.79 -48.37
N GLY A 363 -38.81 -23.67 -47.85
CA GLY A 363 -38.53 -25.09 -47.68
C GLY A 363 -37.82 -25.46 -46.38
N GLN A 364 -37.37 -24.49 -45.59
CA GLN A 364 -36.75 -24.70 -44.27
C GLN A 364 -37.75 -24.46 -43.13
N THR A 365 -37.35 -24.80 -41.90
CA THR A 365 -38.17 -24.59 -40.70
C THR A 365 -38.19 -23.12 -40.29
N ARG A 366 -39.26 -22.70 -39.61
CA ARG A 366 -39.34 -21.37 -38.97
C ARG A 366 -38.12 -21.06 -38.08
N ASP A 367 -37.67 -22.03 -37.30
CA ASP A 367 -36.57 -21.84 -36.34
C ASP A 367 -35.25 -21.44 -37.02
N SER A 368 -35.03 -21.87 -38.27
CA SER A 368 -33.81 -21.56 -39.03
C SER A 368 -33.65 -20.06 -39.32
N ILE A 369 -34.72 -19.39 -39.79
CA ILE A 369 -34.70 -17.96 -40.08
C ILE A 369 -34.72 -17.12 -38.79
N GLU A 370 -35.40 -17.59 -37.74
CA GLU A 370 -35.40 -16.94 -36.43
C GLU A 370 -34.00 -16.99 -35.78
N SER A 371 -33.31 -18.13 -35.88
CA SER A 371 -31.94 -18.27 -35.36
C SER A 371 -30.95 -17.37 -36.10
N TRP A 372 -31.07 -17.28 -37.43
CA TRP A 372 -30.28 -16.35 -38.23
C TRP A 372 -30.54 -14.88 -37.84
N ALA A 373 -31.81 -14.48 -37.71
CA ALA A 373 -32.16 -13.12 -37.31
C ALA A 373 -31.65 -12.81 -35.89
N ALA A 374 -31.76 -13.77 -34.97
CA ALA A 374 -31.24 -13.64 -33.61
C ALA A 374 -29.71 -13.45 -33.59
N ALA A 375 -28.96 -14.20 -34.41
CA ALA A 375 -27.51 -14.06 -34.52
C ALA A 375 -27.09 -12.66 -35.01
N LEU A 376 -27.79 -12.11 -36.03
CA LEU A 376 -27.54 -10.75 -36.50
C LEU A 376 -27.96 -9.68 -35.48
N ASN A 377 -29.08 -9.89 -34.78
CA ASN A 377 -29.56 -8.97 -33.76
C ASN A 377 -28.62 -8.91 -32.54
N ALA A 378 -28.01 -10.04 -32.18
CA ALA A 378 -26.94 -10.08 -31.16
C ALA A 378 -25.72 -9.23 -31.57
N GLN A 379 -25.48 -9.08 -32.87
CA GLN A 379 -24.44 -8.20 -33.43
C GLN A 379 -24.94 -6.75 -33.66
N GLY A 380 -26.10 -6.36 -33.13
CA GLY A 380 -26.64 -5.00 -33.22
C GLY A 380 -27.60 -4.72 -34.37
N ALA A 381 -27.97 -5.74 -35.17
CA ALA A 381 -29.06 -5.59 -36.13
C ALA A 381 -30.43 -5.53 -35.40
N GLY A 382 -31.47 -5.18 -36.14
CA GLY A 382 -32.86 -5.10 -35.68
C GLY A 382 -33.82 -5.78 -36.66
N ILE A 383 -33.48 -7.00 -37.07
CA ILE A 383 -34.28 -7.82 -37.97
C ILE A 383 -35.47 -8.40 -37.24
N THR A 384 -36.67 -8.17 -37.79
CA THR A 384 -37.94 -8.67 -37.23
C THR A 384 -38.54 -9.72 -38.15
N ILE A 385 -38.90 -10.88 -37.61
CA ILE A 385 -39.60 -11.92 -38.37
C ILE A 385 -41.10 -11.84 -38.08
N LYS A 386 -41.91 -11.55 -39.10
CA LYS A 386 -43.38 -11.54 -39.01
C LYS A 386 -43.94 -12.81 -39.61
N VAL A 387 -44.57 -13.63 -38.80
CA VAL A 387 -45.08 -14.95 -39.19
C VAL A 387 -46.57 -14.90 -39.49
N THR A 388 -46.95 -15.49 -40.59
CA THR A 388 -48.33 -15.85 -40.94
C THR A 388 -48.39 -17.36 -41.17
N THR A 389 -49.54 -17.98 -40.96
CA THR A 389 -49.71 -19.42 -41.18
C THR A 389 -50.82 -19.66 -42.20
N THR A 390 -50.68 -20.72 -42.98
CA THR A 390 -51.74 -21.18 -43.89
C THR A 390 -51.66 -22.67 -44.10
N VAL A 391 -52.79 -23.28 -44.44
CA VAL A 391 -52.86 -24.66 -44.88
C VAL A 391 -52.14 -24.81 -46.23
N SER A 392 -51.34 -25.87 -46.38
CA SER A 392 -50.68 -26.20 -47.64
C SER A 392 -50.31 -27.67 -47.69
N ASN A 393 -49.96 -28.18 -48.88
CA ASN A 393 -49.45 -29.55 -49.04
C ASN A 393 -48.00 -29.74 -48.54
N SER A 394 -47.35 -28.69 -48.04
CA SER A 394 -46.00 -28.77 -47.46
C SER A 394 -46.05 -29.28 -46.01
N PRO A 395 -44.98 -29.93 -45.52
CA PRO A 395 -44.90 -30.34 -44.12
C PRO A 395 -45.19 -29.21 -43.14
N LYS A 396 -45.84 -29.53 -42.02
CA LYS A 396 -46.17 -28.56 -40.96
C LYS A 396 -44.90 -27.91 -40.42
N GLY A 397 -44.91 -26.58 -40.24
CA GLY A 397 -43.78 -25.81 -39.70
C GLY A 397 -42.75 -25.34 -40.73
N VAL A 398 -42.91 -25.72 -42.01
CA VAL A 398 -42.03 -25.30 -43.11
C VAL A 398 -42.48 -23.96 -43.70
N ILE A 399 -41.52 -23.11 -44.05
CA ILE A 399 -41.76 -21.83 -44.72
C ILE A 399 -42.10 -22.08 -46.19
N ILE A 400 -43.24 -21.58 -46.65
CA ILE A 400 -43.70 -21.71 -48.04
C ILE A 400 -43.57 -20.39 -48.83
N HIS A 401 -43.55 -19.25 -48.13
CA HIS A 401 -43.36 -17.95 -48.72
C HIS A 401 -42.55 -17.06 -47.79
N GLN A 402 -41.67 -16.25 -48.38
CA GLN A 402 -40.83 -15.29 -47.66
C GLN A 402 -40.72 -14.01 -48.50
N ASP A 403 -40.89 -12.85 -47.86
CA ASP A 403 -40.62 -11.55 -48.45
C ASP A 403 -39.95 -10.62 -47.43
N PRO A 404 -38.77 -10.04 -47.72
CA PRO A 404 -37.93 -10.27 -48.90
C PRO A 404 -37.10 -11.57 -48.81
N ALA A 405 -36.78 -12.15 -49.97
CA ALA A 405 -35.91 -13.32 -50.11
C ALA A 405 -34.84 -13.08 -51.19
N ASN A 406 -33.61 -13.55 -50.94
CA ASN A 406 -32.42 -13.35 -51.79
C ASN A 406 -32.14 -11.88 -52.13
N LYS A 407 -32.32 -10.99 -51.14
CA LYS A 407 -32.15 -9.54 -51.29
C LYS A 407 -31.36 -8.96 -50.15
N THR A 408 -30.64 -7.88 -50.43
CA THR A 408 -29.99 -7.06 -49.41
C THR A 408 -31.00 -6.07 -48.85
N VAL A 409 -31.14 -6.03 -47.52
CA VAL A 409 -32.11 -5.19 -46.82
C VAL A 409 -31.42 -4.37 -45.74
N SER A 410 -32.08 -3.33 -45.23
CA SER A 410 -31.58 -2.54 -44.10
C SER A 410 -31.46 -3.41 -42.84
N VAL A 411 -30.49 -3.11 -41.98
CA VAL A 411 -30.30 -3.77 -40.68
C VAL A 411 -31.52 -3.70 -39.75
N LYS A 412 -32.50 -2.82 -40.01
CA LYS A 412 -33.76 -2.70 -39.25
C LYS A 412 -35.00 -3.11 -40.07
N SER A 413 -34.90 -4.20 -40.81
CA SER A 413 -35.98 -4.66 -41.71
C SER A 413 -36.88 -5.71 -41.08
N THR A 414 -38.12 -5.74 -41.53
CA THR A 414 -39.08 -6.80 -41.20
C THR A 414 -39.19 -7.78 -42.37
N ILE A 415 -38.95 -9.07 -42.10
CA ILE A 415 -39.12 -10.16 -43.05
C ILE A 415 -40.44 -10.85 -42.72
N LYS A 416 -41.32 -10.95 -43.72
CA LYS A 416 -42.60 -11.64 -43.61
C LYS A 416 -42.43 -13.06 -44.11
N ILE A 417 -42.82 -14.03 -43.30
CA ILE A 417 -42.85 -15.44 -43.69
C ILE A 417 -44.27 -15.99 -43.58
N THR A 418 -44.58 -16.95 -44.45
CA THR A 418 -45.79 -17.77 -44.37
C THR A 418 -45.37 -19.21 -44.13
N VAL A 419 -45.88 -19.79 -43.05
CA VAL A 419 -45.55 -21.13 -42.57
C VAL A 419 -46.72 -22.08 -42.81
N SER A 420 -46.44 -23.29 -43.31
CA SER A 420 -47.45 -24.32 -43.52
C SER A 420 -47.99 -24.84 -42.19
N THR A 421 -49.31 -24.93 -42.05
CA THR A 421 -49.95 -25.68 -40.96
C THR A 421 -50.04 -27.18 -41.21
N GLY A 422 -49.60 -27.65 -42.39
CA GLY A 422 -49.72 -29.04 -42.84
C GLY A 422 -50.88 -29.27 -43.81
N LYS A 423 -50.87 -30.42 -44.47
CA LYS A 423 -51.93 -30.88 -45.40
C LYS A 423 -53.22 -31.15 -44.63
N ILE A 424 -54.38 -30.86 -45.21
CA ILE A 424 -55.67 -31.27 -44.62
C ILE A 424 -55.78 -32.80 -44.64
N VAL A 425 -56.15 -33.37 -43.49
CA VAL A 425 -56.48 -34.78 -43.33
C VAL A 425 -57.77 -34.92 -42.53
N TYR A 426 -58.53 -35.97 -42.82
CA TYR A 426 -59.76 -36.29 -42.11
C TYR A 426 -59.43 -37.26 -40.98
N VAL A 427 -59.96 -36.99 -39.78
CA VAL A 427 -59.72 -37.81 -38.60
C VAL A 427 -60.44 -39.17 -38.76
N PRO A 428 -59.73 -40.31 -38.68
CA PRO A 428 -60.35 -41.64 -38.66
C PRO A 428 -61.30 -41.82 -37.47
N ASP A 429 -62.19 -42.79 -37.60
CA ASP A 429 -62.91 -43.31 -36.44
C ASP A 429 -62.04 -44.37 -35.74
N PHE A 430 -61.44 -43.98 -34.62
CA PHE A 430 -60.63 -44.85 -33.76
C PHE A 430 -61.48 -45.56 -32.70
N VAL A 431 -62.77 -45.26 -32.62
CA VAL A 431 -63.69 -45.76 -31.59
C VAL A 431 -64.82 -46.59 -32.22
N ASP A 432 -64.77 -46.83 -33.54
CA ASP A 432 -65.78 -47.62 -34.23
C ASP A 432 -65.92 -48.99 -33.57
N GLY A 433 -67.15 -49.32 -33.19
CA GLY A 433 -67.51 -50.45 -32.34
C GLY A 433 -68.31 -50.05 -31.10
N THR A 434 -69.62 -50.30 -31.19
CA THR A 434 -70.55 -50.14 -30.08
C THR A 434 -70.19 -51.05 -28.90
N ALA A 435 -70.20 -50.53 -27.68
CA ALA A 435 -69.96 -51.33 -26.47
C ALA A 435 -71.01 -52.45 -26.33
N GLY A 436 -70.59 -53.68 -25.99
CA GLY A 436 -71.52 -54.80 -25.83
C GLY A 436 -70.86 -56.14 -25.50
N PRO A 437 -71.64 -57.12 -25.01
CA PRO A 437 -71.13 -58.39 -24.46
C PRO A 437 -70.64 -59.41 -25.49
N ASN A 438 -70.98 -59.26 -26.78
CA ASN A 438 -70.63 -60.19 -27.86
C ASN A 438 -69.64 -59.61 -28.88
N ARG A 439 -68.87 -58.59 -28.50
CA ARG A 439 -67.92 -57.92 -29.42
C ARG A 439 -66.60 -58.67 -29.49
N GLY A 440 -66.06 -58.77 -30.70
CA GLY A 440 -64.71 -59.26 -30.97
C GLY A 440 -63.80 -58.18 -31.56
N TYR A 441 -62.57 -58.58 -31.88
CA TYR A 441 -61.54 -57.73 -32.50
C TYR A 441 -61.76 -57.46 -33.99
N ASP A 442 -62.83 -58.01 -34.59
CA ASP A 442 -63.24 -57.77 -35.97
C ASP A 442 -63.81 -56.35 -36.20
N THR A 443 -64.23 -55.69 -35.12
CA THR A 443 -64.86 -54.36 -35.12
C THR A 443 -64.21 -53.42 -34.12
N ALA A 444 -63.07 -53.79 -33.53
CA ALA A 444 -62.40 -53.00 -32.52
C ALA A 444 -61.08 -52.48 -33.06
N VAL A 445 -60.89 -51.17 -33.03
CA VAL A 445 -59.60 -50.55 -33.34
C VAL A 445 -58.67 -50.77 -32.15
N THR A 446 -57.65 -51.58 -32.36
CA THR A 446 -56.57 -51.79 -31.40
C THR A 446 -55.59 -50.62 -31.40
N ARG A 447 -54.76 -50.54 -30.35
CA ARG A 447 -53.67 -49.56 -30.29
C ARG A 447 -52.75 -49.61 -31.51
N GLU A 448 -52.44 -50.81 -32.01
CA GLU A 448 -51.56 -50.99 -33.17
C GLU A 448 -52.23 -50.48 -34.46
N GLU A 449 -53.48 -50.84 -34.71
CA GLU A 449 -54.24 -50.35 -35.88
C GLU A 449 -54.42 -48.83 -35.83
N ALA A 450 -54.58 -48.25 -34.63
CA ALA A 450 -54.62 -46.81 -34.45
C ALA A 450 -53.28 -46.13 -34.78
N ILE A 451 -52.14 -46.77 -34.50
CA ILE A 451 -50.81 -46.29 -34.93
C ILE A 451 -50.75 -46.28 -36.45
N GLU A 452 -51.09 -47.39 -37.11
CA GLU A 452 -51.05 -47.50 -38.58
C GLU A 452 -51.95 -46.44 -39.26
N MET A 453 -53.17 -46.26 -38.75
CA MET A 453 -54.08 -45.22 -39.23
C MET A 453 -53.50 -43.81 -39.05
N CYS A 454 -52.92 -43.52 -37.88
CA CYS A 454 -52.28 -42.24 -37.63
C CYS A 454 -51.06 -42.02 -38.54
N GLU A 455 -50.20 -43.02 -38.73
CA GLU A 455 -49.02 -42.94 -39.57
C GLU A 455 -49.37 -42.68 -41.03
N SER A 456 -50.38 -43.38 -41.57
CA SER A 456 -50.84 -43.22 -42.95
C SER A 456 -51.36 -41.81 -43.26
N LEU A 457 -51.90 -41.13 -42.26
CA LEU A 457 -52.45 -39.78 -42.35
C LEU A 457 -51.52 -38.70 -41.78
N GLY A 458 -50.37 -39.09 -41.23
CA GLY A 458 -49.44 -38.20 -40.55
C GLY A 458 -50.02 -37.55 -39.28
N LEU A 459 -50.99 -38.16 -38.61
CA LEU A 459 -51.45 -37.74 -37.28
C LEU A 459 -50.45 -38.22 -36.21
N ILE A 460 -50.34 -37.48 -35.10
CA ILE A 460 -49.44 -37.82 -33.99
C ILE A 460 -50.30 -38.41 -32.86
N PRO A 461 -50.31 -39.73 -32.63
CA PRO A 461 -51.11 -40.33 -31.57
C PRO A 461 -50.47 -40.10 -30.20
N VAL A 462 -51.29 -39.68 -29.23
CA VAL A 462 -50.91 -39.57 -27.81
C VAL A 462 -51.73 -40.59 -27.04
N PHE A 463 -51.10 -41.71 -26.68
CA PHE A 463 -51.79 -42.82 -26.01
C PHE A 463 -51.87 -42.65 -24.49
N VAL A 464 -53.07 -42.85 -23.95
CA VAL A 464 -53.34 -42.85 -22.50
C VAL A 464 -53.91 -44.21 -22.10
N LYS A 465 -53.26 -44.88 -21.14
CA LYS A 465 -53.72 -46.16 -20.57
C LYS A 465 -54.89 -45.90 -19.62
N GLU A 466 -56.08 -46.38 -19.96
CA GLU A 466 -57.28 -46.17 -19.13
C GLU A 466 -58.32 -47.25 -19.44
N SER A 467 -58.77 -48.01 -18.45
CA SER A 467 -59.77 -49.07 -18.65
C SER A 467 -61.19 -48.50 -18.70
N SER A 468 -62.01 -48.97 -19.64
CA SER A 468 -63.45 -48.67 -19.68
C SER A 468 -64.27 -49.97 -19.62
N PRO A 469 -65.36 -50.03 -18.82
CA PRO A 469 -66.23 -51.20 -18.77
C PRO A 469 -66.78 -51.57 -20.16
N GLY A 470 -66.82 -52.88 -20.45
CA GLY A 470 -67.36 -53.40 -21.71
C GLY A 470 -66.46 -53.21 -22.93
N ARG A 471 -65.21 -52.80 -22.75
CA ARG A 471 -64.19 -52.66 -23.80
C ARG A 471 -63.20 -53.81 -23.78
N LEU A 472 -62.77 -54.24 -24.96
CA LEU A 472 -61.78 -55.29 -25.13
C LEU A 472 -60.39 -54.79 -24.68
N PRO A 473 -59.50 -55.68 -24.22
CA PRO A 473 -58.11 -55.31 -23.98
C PRO A 473 -57.46 -54.74 -25.26
N ASP A 474 -56.61 -53.73 -25.10
CA ASP A 474 -55.93 -53.00 -26.18
C ASP A 474 -56.84 -52.21 -27.16
N GLU A 475 -58.15 -52.22 -26.96
CA GLU A 475 -59.12 -51.42 -27.71
C GLU A 475 -59.01 -49.92 -27.36
N VAL A 476 -58.99 -49.08 -28.39
CA VAL A 476 -59.19 -47.64 -28.27
C VAL A 476 -60.69 -47.34 -28.09
N TRP A 477 -61.05 -46.71 -26.98
CA TRP A 477 -62.45 -46.42 -26.63
C TRP A 477 -62.77 -44.92 -26.57
N TYR A 478 -61.75 -44.07 -26.72
CA TYR A 478 -61.90 -42.62 -26.76
C TYR A 478 -60.88 -42.00 -27.72
N GLN A 479 -61.34 -41.01 -28.47
CA GLN A 479 -60.52 -40.10 -29.26
C GLN A 479 -60.84 -38.65 -28.91
N SER A 480 -59.82 -37.79 -28.83
CA SER A 480 -60.00 -36.36 -28.55
C SER A 480 -60.53 -35.56 -29.73
N LEU A 481 -60.24 -36.00 -30.96
CA LEU A 481 -60.71 -35.36 -32.19
C LEU A 481 -61.92 -36.14 -32.72
N PRO A 482 -63.07 -35.52 -33.04
CA PRO A 482 -64.22 -36.24 -33.58
C PRO A 482 -63.91 -36.95 -34.90
N ALA A 483 -64.46 -38.15 -35.10
CA ALA A 483 -64.36 -38.86 -36.36
C ALA A 483 -64.93 -38.04 -37.52
N GLY A 484 -64.26 -38.07 -38.68
CA GLY A 484 -64.64 -37.30 -39.88
C GLY A 484 -64.36 -35.79 -39.80
N SER A 485 -63.84 -35.27 -38.69
CA SER A 485 -63.45 -33.86 -38.59
C SER A 485 -62.19 -33.54 -39.42
N GLU A 486 -62.12 -32.33 -39.94
CA GLU A 486 -60.94 -31.84 -40.66
C GLU A 486 -59.85 -31.41 -39.68
N THR A 487 -58.62 -31.87 -39.93
CA THR A 487 -57.43 -31.42 -39.21
C THR A 487 -56.24 -31.34 -40.17
N SER A 488 -55.07 -31.02 -39.63
CA SER A 488 -53.82 -30.96 -40.41
C SER A 488 -52.92 -32.15 -40.10
N ALA A 489 -52.21 -32.66 -41.12
CA ALA A 489 -51.11 -33.59 -40.93
C ALA A 489 -50.09 -32.99 -39.95
N GLY A 490 -49.73 -33.75 -38.92
CA GLY A 490 -48.94 -33.33 -37.77
C GLY A 490 -49.77 -32.78 -36.60
N ALA A 491 -51.10 -32.89 -36.63
CA ALA A 491 -51.96 -32.66 -35.46
C ALA A 491 -51.88 -33.85 -34.49
N SER A 492 -51.94 -33.56 -33.20
CA SER A 492 -51.97 -34.59 -32.16
C SER A 492 -53.40 -35.05 -31.88
N VAL A 493 -53.60 -36.37 -31.79
CA VAL A 493 -54.87 -36.98 -31.35
C VAL A 493 -54.63 -37.81 -30.10
N THR A 494 -55.35 -37.51 -29.03
CA THR A 494 -55.26 -38.29 -27.78
C THR A 494 -56.20 -39.47 -27.88
N LEU A 495 -55.64 -40.68 -27.70
CA LEU A 495 -56.36 -41.94 -27.76
C LEU A 495 -56.28 -42.64 -26.40
N LYS A 496 -57.43 -42.93 -25.78
CA LYS A 496 -57.46 -43.75 -24.57
C LYS A 496 -57.76 -45.20 -24.95
N TYR A 497 -56.99 -46.11 -24.38
CA TYR A 497 -57.11 -47.53 -24.66
C TYR A 497 -57.12 -48.36 -23.39
N THR A 498 -57.88 -49.46 -23.43
CA THR A 498 -57.91 -50.45 -22.35
C THR A 498 -56.55 -51.14 -22.26
N PRO A 499 -55.91 -51.23 -21.08
CA PRO A 499 -54.65 -51.95 -20.93
C PRO A 499 -54.73 -53.38 -21.51
N GLY A 500 -53.72 -53.76 -22.28
CA GLY A 500 -53.64 -55.08 -22.90
C GLY A 500 -53.66 -56.23 -21.88
N ALA A 501 -54.15 -57.38 -22.32
CA ALA A 501 -54.15 -58.63 -21.57
C ALA A 501 -53.43 -59.71 -22.36
N VAL A 502 -53.02 -60.79 -21.70
CA VAL A 502 -52.53 -62.00 -22.36
C VAL A 502 -53.44 -63.16 -22.01
N PHE A 503 -53.74 -63.99 -23.00
CA PHE A 503 -54.58 -65.16 -22.85
C PHE A 503 -53.82 -66.41 -23.30
N SER A 504 -54.08 -67.54 -22.65
CA SER A 504 -53.61 -68.83 -23.14
C SER A 504 -54.44 -69.25 -24.36
N VAL A 505 -53.77 -69.67 -25.43
CA VAL A 505 -54.41 -70.14 -26.66
C VAL A 505 -55.00 -71.53 -26.41
N PRO A 506 -56.32 -71.71 -26.58
CA PRO A 506 -56.97 -73.01 -26.45
C PRO A 506 -56.49 -74.01 -27.51
N ASP A 507 -56.76 -75.29 -27.25
CA ASP A 507 -56.74 -76.31 -28.30
C ASP A 507 -58.07 -76.24 -29.07
N PHE A 508 -58.01 -75.75 -30.30
CA PHE A 508 -59.16 -75.67 -31.19
C PHE A 508 -59.36 -76.95 -32.01
N THR A 509 -58.42 -77.90 -31.96
CA THR A 509 -58.45 -79.12 -32.77
C THR A 509 -59.75 -79.90 -32.57
N GLY A 510 -60.41 -80.24 -33.68
CA GLY A 510 -61.67 -80.97 -33.67
C GLY A 510 -62.92 -80.12 -33.37
N MET A 511 -62.78 -78.84 -32.99
CA MET A 511 -63.92 -77.94 -32.82
C MET A 511 -64.44 -77.46 -34.18
N THR A 512 -65.75 -77.20 -34.25
CA THR A 512 -66.41 -76.55 -35.39
C THR A 512 -66.36 -75.03 -35.24
N LYS A 513 -66.52 -74.31 -36.36
CA LYS A 513 -66.65 -72.84 -36.36
C LYS A 513 -67.71 -72.34 -35.38
N ALA A 514 -68.87 -73.01 -35.32
CA ALA A 514 -69.96 -72.65 -34.43
C ALA A 514 -69.59 -72.80 -32.94
N GLU A 515 -68.87 -73.87 -32.58
CA GLU A 515 -68.41 -74.11 -31.21
C GLU A 515 -67.39 -73.04 -30.78
N ILE A 516 -66.45 -72.68 -31.65
CA ILE A 516 -65.43 -71.65 -31.37
C ILE A 516 -66.08 -70.27 -31.15
N ILE A 517 -67.07 -69.92 -31.98
CA ILE A 517 -67.84 -68.68 -31.83
C ILE A 517 -68.64 -68.70 -30.52
N SER A 518 -69.36 -69.78 -30.23
CA SER A 518 -70.20 -69.91 -29.03
C SER A 518 -69.38 -69.86 -27.72
N ALA A 519 -68.12 -70.31 -27.76
CA ALA A 519 -67.21 -70.28 -26.64
C ALA A 519 -66.63 -68.86 -26.36
N GLY A 520 -66.94 -67.87 -27.20
CA GLY A 520 -66.60 -66.46 -26.95
C GLY A 520 -65.12 -66.13 -27.12
N TYR A 521 -64.35 -66.97 -27.82
CA TYR A 521 -62.92 -66.71 -28.04
C TYR A 521 -62.64 -65.48 -28.91
N GLY A 522 -63.64 -64.98 -29.64
CA GLY A 522 -63.58 -63.71 -30.37
C GLY A 522 -63.32 -62.49 -29.47
N ALA A 523 -63.66 -62.54 -28.18
CA ALA A 523 -63.34 -61.49 -27.21
C ALA A 523 -61.89 -61.57 -26.67
N LYS A 524 -61.17 -62.66 -26.98
CA LYS A 524 -59.78 -62.91 -26.54
C LYS A 524 -58.78 -62.84 -27.69
N PHE A 525 -59.15 -63.34 -28.86
CA PHE A 525 -58.30 -63.44 -30.04
C PHE A 525 -59.08 -63.05 -31.30
N THR A 526 -58.34 -62.61 -32.32
CA THR A 526 -58.89 -62.50 -33.68
C THR A 526 -58.81 -63.89 -34.33
N VAL A 527 -59.91 -64.65 -34.29
CA VAL A 527 -59.94 -66.00 -34.87
C VAL A 527 -60.22 -65.92 -36.37
N ILE A 528 -59.26 -66.36 -37.19
CA ILE A 528 -59.37 -66.39 -38.65
C ILE A 528 -59.68 -67.82 -39.06
N TYR A 529 -60.73 -68.02 -39.85
CA TYR A 529 -61.10 -69.34 -40.37
C TYR A 529 -60.60 -69.45 -41.81
N ALA A 530 -59.74 -70.43 -42.06
CA ALA A 530 -59.25 -70.76 -43.40
C ALA A 530 -59.59 -72.22 -43.73
N GLU A 531 -59.64 -72.56 -45.02
CA GLU A 531 -59.79 -73.95 -45.43
C GLU A 531 -58.43 -74.68 -45.34
N TYR A 532 -58.46 -75.93 -44.90
CA TYR A 532 -57.30 -76.80 -44.92
C TYR A 532 -57.06 -77.30 -46.36
N GLY A 533 -55.81 -77.24 -46.83
CA GLY A 533 -55.47 -77.49 -48.22
C GLY A 533 -55.60 -78.93 -48.71
N SER A 534 -56.10 -79.86 -47.89
CA SER A 534 -56.28 -81.27 -48.26
C SER A 534 -57.47 -81.88 -47.51
N TYR A 535 -58.15 -82.84 -48.15
CA TYR A 535 -59.25 -83.56 -47.50
C TYR A 535 -58.72 -84.51 -46.42
N VAL A 536 -59.33 -84.47 -45.24
CA VAL A 536 -59.04 -85.37 -44.12
C VAL A 536 -60.36 -86.02 -43.69
N ALA A 537 -60.45 -87.34 -43.87
CA ALA A 537 -61.68 -88.09 -43.63
C ALA A 537 -62.19 -87.94 -42.19
N GLY A 538 -63.47 -87.58 -42.02
CA GLY A 538 -64.13 -87.42 -40.72
C GLY A 538 -63.83 -86.12 -39.98
N GLN A 539 -63.22 -85.13 -40.66
CA GLN A 539 -62.91 -83.80 -40.12
C GLN A 539 -63.60 -82.67 -40.93
N GLU A 540 -64.68 -82.96 -41.66
CA GLU A 540 -65.43 -81.92 -42.40
C GLU A 540 -65.95 -80.85 -41.43
N GLY A 541 -65.69 -79.57 -41.73
CA GLY A 541 -66.12 -78.44 -40.91
C GLY A 541 -65.46 -78.33 -39.53
N ARG A 542 -64.44 -79.17 -39.24
CA ARG A 542 -63.69 -79.19 -37.97
C ARG A 542 -62.27 -78.68 -38.15
N VAL A 543 -61.73 -78.04 -37.12
CA VAL A 543 -60.35 -77.54 -37.12
C VAL A 543 -59.36 -78.71 -37.13
N ILE A 544 -58.50 -78.73 -38.15
CA ILE A 544 -57.41 -79.71 -38.32
C ILE A 544 -56.11 -79.15 -37.74
N GLU A 545 -55.86 -77.86 -37.94
CA GLU A 545 -54.63 -77.19 -37.55
C GLU A 545 -54.91 -75.75 -37.07
N GLN A 546 -54.08 -75.23 -36.17
CA GLN A 546 -54.11 -73.83 -35.74
C GLN A 546 -52.72 -73.19 -35.82
N SER A 547 -52.67 -71.91 -36.17
CA SER A 547 -51.42 -71.17 -36.40
C SER A 547 -50.60 -70.92 -35.14
N VAL A 548 -51.23 -70.96 -33.96
CA VAL A 548 -50.56 -70.77 -32.67
C VAL A 548 -50.78 -72.03 -31.83
N LEU A 549 -49.70 -72.68 -31.39
CA LEU A 549 -49.80 -73.93 -30.65
C LEU A 549 -50.64 -73.79 -29.36
N PRO A 550 -51.45 -74.81 -29.00
CA PRO A 550 -52.21 -74.81 -27.75
C PRO A 550 -51.34 -74.60 -26.51
N GLY A 551 -51.86 -73.88 -25.52
CA GLY A 551 -51.17 -73.61 -24.24
C GLY A 551 -50.10 -72.52 -24.30
N ARG A 552 -49.79 -71.98 -25.48
CA ARG A 552 -48.96 -70.76 -25.62
C ARG A 552 -49.76 -69.54 -25.17
N THR A 553 -49.09 -68.55 -24.60
CA THR A 553 -49.69 -67.26 -24.32
C THR A 553 -49.61 -66.37 -25.56
N ALA A 554 -50.70 -65.68 -25.86
CA ALA A 554 -50.76 -64.65 -26.89
C ALA A 554 -51.43 -63.39 -26.33
N ALA A 555 -51.04 -62.23 -26.86
CA ALA A 555 -51.67 -60.97 -26.50
C ALA A 555 -53.14 -60.99 -26.93
N ALA A 556 -53.99 -60.34 -26.15
CA ALA A 556 -55.39 -60.14 -26.49
C ALA A 556 -55.52 -59.51 -27.89
N GLY A 557 -56.42 -60.04 -28.72
CA GLY A 557 -56.62 -59.61 -30.10
C GLY A 557 -55.65 -60.20 -31.12
N SER A 558 -54.65 -60.97 -30.68
CA SER A 558 -53.72 -61.64 -31.59
C SER A 558 -54.45 -62.54 -32.58
N LYS A 559 -53.95 -62.60 -33.81
CA LYS A 559 -54.52 -63.41 -34.89
C LYS A 559 -54.20 -64.89 -34.66
N VAL A 560 -55.24 -65.70 -34.53
CA VAL A 560 -55.14 -67.16 -34.48
C VAL A 560 -55.90 -67.71 -35.67
N THR A 561 -55.17 -68.23 -36.65
CA THR A 561 -55.79 -68.86 -37.82
C THR A 561 -56.08 -70.32 -37.49
N VAL A 562 -57.32 -70.75 -37.67
CA VAL A 562 -57.74 -72.14 -37.59
C VAL A 562 -58.10 -72.65 -38.98
N TYR A 563 -57.57 -73.81 -39.35
CA TYR A 563 -57.77 -74.42 -40.66
C TYR A 563 -58.83 -75.51 -40.55
N LEU A 564 -59.98 -75.30 -41.20
CA LEU A 564 -61.12 -76.21 -41.18
C LEU A 564 -61.01 -77.23 -42.32
N GLY A 565 -61.36 -78.49 -42.05
CA GLY A 565 -61.49 -79.50 -43.10
C GLY A 565 -62.56 -79.11 -44.11
N PRO A 566 -62.29 -79.22 -45.43
CA PRO A 566 -63.23 -78.80 -46.47
C PRO A 566 -64.51 -79.67 -46.45
N GLU A 567 -65.67 -79.03 -46.54
CA GLU A 567 -66.98 -79.68 -46.70
C GLU A 567 -67.21 -79.96 -48.20
N TYR A 568 -67.06 -81.21 -48.64
CA TYR A 568 -67.31 -81.63 -50.03
C TYR A 568 -68.62 -82.38 -50.19
#